data_AF-A0A2N2XCE3-F1
#
_entry.id   AF-A0A2N2XCE3-F1
#
_cell.length_a   1.000
_cell.length_b   1.000
_cell.length_c   1.000
_cell.angle_alpha   90.00
_cell.angle_beta   90.00
_cell.angle_gamma   90.00
#
_symmetry.space_group_name_H-M   'P 1'
#
loop_
_entity.id
_entity.type
_entity.pdbx_description
1 polymer ?
#
loop_
_entity_poly.entity_id
_entity_poly.type
_entity_poly.pdbx_seq_one_letter_code
_entity_poly.pdbx_strand_id
1 'polypeptide(L)' 'MNALYIFLGMVGPWQWIIIGLAILLLFGGKKLPELMKGLGGGVKEFKKAIKDDNDEDKKEEEKK' A
#
# COMPACT_ATOMS: atom_id res chain seq x y z
N MET A 1 29.05 13.67 -14.70
CA MET A 1 28.33 14.21 -13.52
C MET A 1 26.84 14.37 -13.83
N ASN A 2 26.18 13.28 -14.27
CA ASN A 2 24.76 13.29 -14.64
C ASN A 2 23.91 12.39 -13.73
N ALA A 3 24.54 11.53 -12.93
CA ALA A 3 23.86 10.66 -11.97
C ALA A 3 23.12 11.48 -10.90
N LEU A 4 23.71 12.58 -10.43
CA LEU A 4 23.11 13.42 -9.39
C LEU A 4 21.85 14.17 -9.85
N TYR A 5 21.76 14.50 -11.15
CA TYR A 5 20.57 15.11 -11.77
C TYR A 5 19.39 14.13 -11.90
N ILE A 6 19.68 12.84 -12.11
CA ILE A 6 18.67 11.75 -12.08
C ILE A 6 18.05 11.64 -10.68
N PHE A 7 18.84 11.87 -9.62
CA PHE A 7 18.39 11.73 -8.24
C PHE A 7 17.68 12.97 -7.67
N LEU A 8 18.05 14.19 -8.06
CA LEU A 8 17.63 15.41 -7.33
C LEU A 8 16.71 16.36 -8.09
N GLY A 9 16.65 16.32 -9.43
CA GLY A 9 15.97 17.37 -10.21
C GLY A 9 15.01 16.91 -11.30
N MET A 10 14.99 15.61 -11.64
CA MET A 10 14.19 15.08 -12.75
C MET A 10 13.68 13.66 -12.46
N VAL A 11 13.13 13.38 -11.28
CA VAL A 11 12.40 12.11 -11.07
C VAL A 11 11.03 12.22 -11.76
N GLY A 12 11.07 12.30 -13.09
CA GLY A 12 9.89 12.35 -13.94
C GLY A 12 9.17 11.00 -13.96
N PRO A 13 7.99 10.95 -14.60
CA PRO A 13 7.20 9.72 -14.73
C PRO A 13 8.01 8.55 -15.31
N TRP A 14 8.99 8.84 -16.15
CA TRP A 14 9.82 7.84 -16.83
C TRP A 14 10.70 7.02 -15.86
N GLN A 15 11.25 7.65 -14.83
CA GLN A 15 12.10 7.00 -13.83
C GLN A 15 11.30 6.06 -12.94
N TRP A 16 10.08 6.48 -12.55
CA TRP A 16 9.16 5.63 -11.79
C TRP A 16 8.78 4.36 -12.56
N ILE A 17 8.60 4.45 -13.88
CA ILE A 17 8.38 3.29 -14.74
C ILE A 17 9.58 2.34 -14.73
N ILE A 18 10.80 2.87 -14.88
CA ILE A 18 12.03 2.06 -14.85
C ILE A 18 12.19 1.35 -13.50
N ILE A 19 11.96 2.05 -12.39
CA ILE A 19 12.01 1.47 -11.04
C ILE A 19 10.94 0.38 -10.89
N GLY A 20 9.71 0.65 -11.33
CA GLY A 20 8.63 -0.34 -11.32
C GLY A 20 8.98 -1.59 -12.13
N LEU A 21 9.60 -1.41 -13.30
CA LEU A 21 10.04 -2.51 -14.16
C LEU A 21 11.18 -3.32 -13.52
N ALA A 22 12.13 -2.65 -12.85
CA ALA A 22 13.21 -3.32 -12.13
C ALA A 22 12.66 -4.17 -10.97
N ILE A 23 11.73 -3.64 -10.17
CA ILE A 23 11.02 -4.39 -9.12
C ILE A 23 10.26 -5.56 -9.74
N LEU A 24 9.60 -5.36 -10.87
CA LEU A 24 8.85 -6.41 -11.57
C LEU A 24 9.75 -7.54 -12.07
N LEU A 25 10.99 -7.25 -12.49
CA LEU A 25 11.97 -8.26 -12.90
C LEU A 25 12.54 -9.02 -11.71
N LEU A 26 12.80 -8.34 -10.59
CA LEU A 26 13.36 -8.97 -9.38
C LEU A 26 12.34 -9.87 -8.66
N PHE A 27 11.10 -9.39 -8.52
CA PHE A 27 10.06 -10.12 -7.80
C PHE A 27 9.16 -10.95 -8.73
N GLY A 28 9.16 -10.67 -10.04
CA GLY A 28 8.24 -11.25 -11.00
C GLY A 28 6.85 -10.60 -10.94
N GLY A 29 6.21 -10.43 -12.10
CA GLY A 29 4.91 -9.75 -12.20
C GLY A 29 3.74 -10.44 -11.50
N LYS A 30 3.92 -11.69 -11.05
CA LYS A 30 2.91 -12.43 -10.28
C LYS A 30 3.00 -12.19 -8.77
N LYS A 31 4.20 -11.95 -8.21
CA LYS A 31 4.36 -11.80 -6.76
C LYS A 31 3.90 -10.44 -6.24
N LEU A 32 4.10 -9.38 -7.02
CA LEU A 32 3.68 -8.03 -6.64
C LEU A 32 2.15 -7.93 -6.35
N PRO A 33 1.25 -8.40 -7.23
CA PRO A 33 -0.19 -8.40 -6.96
C PRO A 33 -0.61 -9.40 -5.88
N GLU A 34 0.10 -10.51 -5.71
CA GLU A 34 -0.17 -11.50 -4.65
C GLU A 34 0.12 -10.91 -3.26
N LEU A 35 1.26 -10.20 -3.11
CA LEU A 35 1.60 -9.46 -1.91
C LEU A 35 0.61 -8.32 -1.64
N MET A 36 0.23 -7.55 -2.67
CA MET A 36 -0.79 -6.50 -2.52
C MET A 36 -2.14 -7.04 -2.10
N LYS A 37 -2.56 -8.21 -2.61
CA LYS A 37 -3.80 -8.87 -2.20
C LYS A 37 -3.75 -9.32 -0.74
N GLY A 38 -2.65 -9.94 -0.31
CA GLY A 38 -2.47 -10.35 1.09
C GLY A 38 -2.44 -9.16 2.05
N LEU A 39 -1.68 -8.12 1.72
CA LEU A 39 -1.56 -6.91 2.54
C LEU A 39 -2.87 -6.11 2.56
N GLY A 40 -3.55 -6.00 1.41
CA GLY A 40 -4.84 -5.34 1.30
C GLY A 40 -5.97 -6.07 2.04
N GLY A 41 -5.95 -7.42 2.06
CA GLY A 41 -6.85 -8.24 2.87
C GLY A 41 -6.67 -7.96 4.36
N GLY A 42 -5.43 -8.05 4.85
CA GLY A 42 -5.12 -7.79 6.26
C GLY A 42 -5.47 -6.37 6.71
N VAL A 43 -5.19 -5.34 5.89
CA VAL A 43 -5.59 -3.96 6.19
C VAL A 43 -7.11 -3.80 6.23
N LYS A 44 -7.84 -4.50 5.36
CA LYS A 44 -9.31 -4.47 5.34
C LYS A 44 -9.91 -5.12 6.58
N GLU A 45 -9.39 -6.27 7.00
CA GLU A 45 -9.80 -6.98 8.21
C GLU A 45 -9.47 -6.18 9.47
N PHE A 46 -8.27 -5.59 9.52
CA PHE A 46 -7.85 -4.71 10.61
C PHE A 46 -8.78 -3.49 10.74
N LYS A 47 -9.10 -2.84 9.62
CA LYS A 47 -10.03 -1.71 9.62
C LYS A 47 -11.45 -2.11 10.04
N LYS A 48 -11.88 -3.34 9.70
CA LYS A 48 -13.18 -3.86 10.10
C LYS A 48 -13.25 -4.10 11.60
N ALA A 49 -12.24 -4.77 12.17
CA ALA A 49 -12.17 -5.03 13.61
C ALA A 49 -12.20 -3.73 14.43
N ILE A 50 -11.39 -2.74 14.03
CA ILE A 50 -11.40 -1.42 14.70
C ILE A 50 -12.78 -0.77 14.62
N LYS A 51 -13.48 -0.90 13.49
CA LYS A 51 -14.79 -0.26 13.31
C LYS A 51 -15.88 -0.98 14.11
N ASP A 52 -15.88 -2.31 14.12
CA ASP A 52 -16.85 -3.10 14.87
C ASP A 52 -16.69 -2.83 16.39
N ASP A 53 -15.45 -2.73 16.91
CA ASP A 53 -15.21 -2.33 18.31
C ASP A 53 -15.79 -0.93 18.62
N ASN A 54 -15.65 0.04 17.71
CA ASN A 54 -16.19 1.40 17.88
C ASN A 54 -17.72 1.50 17.70
N ASP A 55 -18.35 0.59 16.94
CA ASP A 55 -19.81 0.55 16.77
C ASP A 55 -20.49 -0.24 17.91
N GLU A 56 -19.78 -1.14 18.59
CA GLU A 56 -20.26 -1.81 19.81
C GLU A 56 -20.30 -0.85 21.01
N ASP A 57 -19.29 0.02 21.18
CA ASP A 57 -19.28 1.06 22.21
C ASP A 57 -20.45 2.07 22.07
N LYS A 58 -20.93 2.31 20.85
CA LYS A 58 -22.06 3.23 20.60
C LYS A 58 -23.43 2.65 20.89
N LYS A 59 -23.58 1.32 20.94
CA LYS A 59 -24.90 0.69 21.21
C LYS A 59 -25.20 0.52 22.69
N GLU A 60 -24.20 0.60 23.56
CA GLU A 60 -24.41 0.50 25.01
C GLU A 60 -24.84 1.84 25.65
N GLU A 61 -24.53 2.99 25.05
CA GLU A 61 -24.98 4.31 25.56
C GLU A 61 -26.44 4.65 25.25
N GLU A 62 -27.09 4.01 24.26
CA GLU A 62 -28.50 4.26 23.91
C GLU A 62 -29.52 3.43 24.72
N LYS A 63 -29.04 2.58 25.64
CA LYS A 63 -29.88 1.69 26.47
C LYS A 63 -29.78 1.91 27.99
N LYS A 64 -29.09 2.95 28.45
CA LYS A 64 -29.10 3.38 29.86
C LYS A 64 -29.96 4.61 30.08
#